data_AF-A0ABD3A3R9-F1
#
_entry.id   AF-A0ABD3A3R9-F1
#
_cell.length_a   1.000
_cell.length_b   1.000
_cell.length_c   1.000
_cell.angle_alpha   90.00
_cell.angle_beta   90.00
_cell.angle_gamma   90.00
#
_symmetry.space_group_name_H-M   'P 1'
#
loop_
_entity.id
_entity.type
_entity.pdbx_description
1 polymer ?
#
loop_
_entity_poly.entity_id
_entity_poly.type
_entity_poly.pdbx_seq_one_letter_code
_entity_poly.pdbx_strand_id
1 'polypeptide(L)'
;MTKTPVIDSVGNFDVITIDYQIDKQSIRKEFFAEHNQQKKQWFFENYKGQARQKIQDEFYGFLTRTQQHVQFFDWFIVYAEINNISYPFLPTINVSKTWQTQTGEVHSELPPPKPLLSSI
;
A
#
# COMPACT_ATOMS: atom_id res chain seq x y z
N MET A 1 -17.30 28.36 -5.78
CA MET A 1 -17.17 29.57 -4.95
C MET A 1 -15.69 29.78 -4.64
N THR A 2 -15.04 30.69 -5.34
CA THR A 2 -13.63 31.07 -5.13
C THR A 2 -13.58 32.06 -3.96
N LYS A 3 -12.82 31.76 -2.91
CA LYS A 3 -12.55 32.71 -1.82
C LYS A 3 -11.14 33.28 -1.99
N THR A 4 -11.08 34.59 -2.15
CA THR A 4 -9.86 35.39 -2.27
C THR A 4 -9.12 35.44 -0.92
N PRO A 5 -7.77 35.40 -0.89
CA PRO A 5 -7.01 35.53 0.35
C PRO A 5 -7.19 36.94 0.93
N VAL A 6 -7.37 37.03 2.25
CA VAL A 6 -7.38 38.30 2.98
C VAL A 6 -6.00 38.49 3.61
N ILE A 7 -5.35 39.61 3.31
CA ILE A 7 -4.05 40.00 3.87
C ILE A 7 -4.33 41.03 4.96
N ASP A 8 -3.91 40.75 6.20
CA ASP A 8 -3.97 41.75 7.27
C ASP A 8 -2.76 42.70 7.23
N SER A 9 -2.86 43.83 7.92
CA SER A 9 -1.95 44.97 7.85
C SER A 9 -0.52 44.68 8.36
N VAL A 10 -0.24 43.45 8.78
CA VAL A 10 1.03 43.05 9.40
C VAL A 10 1.80 42.01 8.57
N GLY A 11 1.27 41.61 7.40
CA GLY A 11 2.00 40.71 6.49
C GLY A 11 2.14 39.28 7.00
N ASN A 12 1.30 38.86 7.94
CA ASN A 12 1.24 37.46 8.32
C ASN A 12 0.42 36.69 7.29
N PHE A 13 1.06 35.72 6.64
CA PHE A 13 0.32 34.66 5.97
C PHE A 13 -0.43 33.90 7.06
N ASP A 14 -1.76 33.95 7.05
CA ASP A 14 -2.57 32.92 7.68
C ASP A 14 -2.19 31.60 7.00
N VAL A 15 -1.19 30.92 7.57
CA VAL A 15 -0.88 29.54 7.23
C VAL A 15 -2.12 28.77 7.67
N ILE A 16 -2.97 28.42 6.71
CA ILE A 16 -4.06 27.48 6.94
C ILE A 16 -3.39 26.16 7.31
N THR A 17 -3.17 25.92 8.60
CA THR A 17 -2.81 24.61 9.12
C THR A 17 -4.04 23.75 9.00
N ILE A 18 -4.17 23.04 7.88
CA ILE A 18 -5.18 21.99 7.74
C ILE A 18 -4.70 20.84 8.63
N ASP A 19 -5.33 20.67 9.78
CA ASP A 19 -5.07 19.51 10.63
C ASP A 19 -5.33 18.23 9.83
N TYR A 20 -4.39 17.29 9.88
CA TYR A 20 -4.53 16.01 9.19
C TYR A 20 -5.76 15.26 9.71
N GLN A 21 -6.66 14.89 8.79
CA GLN A 21 -7.82 14.07 9.07
C GLN A 21 -7.78 12.80 8.24
N ILE A 22 -7.97 11.66 8.90
CA ILE A 22 -8.08 10.37 8.23
C ILE A 22 -9.42 10.33 7.47
N ASP A 23 -9.35 10.17 6.14
CA ASP A 23 -10.54 9.95 5.31
C ASP A 23 -11.07 8.52 5.48
N LYS A 24 -11.86 8.34 6.56
CA LYS A 24 -12.52 7.06 6.86
C LYS A 24 -13.51 6.63 5.78
N GLN A 25 -14.06 7.56 4.99
CA GLN A 25 -15.01 7.22 3.93
C GLN A 25 -14.30 6.54 2.76
N SER A 26 -13.17 7.11 2.33
CA SER A 26 -12.34 6.51 1.28
C SER A 26 -11.81 5.15 1.70
N ILE A 27 -11.27 5.02 2.91
CA ILE A 27 -10.81 3.73 3.46
C ILE A 27 -11.93 2.69 3.46
N ARG A 28 -13.14 3.07 3.91
CA ARG A 28 -14.30 2.17 3.91
C ARG A 28 -14.64 1.75 2.48
N LYS A 29 -14.68 2.68 1.54
CA LYS A 29 -14.99 2.40 0.13
C LYS A 29 -13.99 1.42 -0.48
N GLU A 30 -12.70 1.63 -0.25
CA GLU A 30 -11.63 0.74 -0.73
C GLU A 30 -11.72 -0.65 -0.10
N PHE A 31 -11.96 -0.72 1.21
CA PHE A 31 -12.10 -1.99 1.93
C PHE A 31 -13.28 -2.83 1.40
N PHE A 32 -14.39 -2.18 1.05
CA PHE A 32 -15.59 -2.83 0.53
C PHE A 32 -15.63 -2.95 -1.00
N ALA A 33 -14.59 -2.53 -1.72
CA ALA A 33 -14.52 -2.63 -3.18
C ALA A 33 -14.60 -4.10 -3.65
N GLU A 34 -15.21 -4.32 -4.82
CA GLU A 34 -15.48 -5.67 -5.35
C GLU A 34 -14.20 -6.51 -5.52
N HIS A 35 -13.12 -5.91 -6.01
CA HIS A 35 -11.83 -6.60 -6.17
C HIS A 35 -11.22 -7.06 -4.83
N ASN A 36 -11.66 -6.52 -3.70
CA ASN A 36 -11.22 -6.90 -2.36
C ASN A 36 -12.17 -7.92 -1.69
N GLN A 37 -13.18 -8.43 -2.40
CA GLN A 37 -14.20 -9.30 -1.81
C GLN A 37 -13.63 -10.53 -1.10
N GLN A 38 -12.70 -11.25 -1.73
CA GLN A 38 -12.06 -12.42 -1.13
C GLN A 38 -11.22 -12.07 0.11
N LYS A 39 -10.39 -11.01 0.01
CA LYS A 39 -9.57 -10.50 1.12
C LYS A 39 -10.44 -10.12 2.33
N LYS A 40 -11.54 -9.43 2.07
CA LYS A 40 -12.55 -9.02 3.07
C LYS A 40 -13.24 -10.21 3.73
N GLN A 41 -13.70 -11.18 2.95
CA GLN A 41 -14.34 -12.39 3.48
C GLN A 41 -13.39 -13.13 4.42
N TRP A 42 -12.19 -13.42 3.94
CA TRP A 42 -11.15 -14.08 4.74
C TRP A 42 -10.84 -13.29 6.02
N PHE A 43 -10.72 -11.97 5.95
CA PHE A 43 -10.47 -11.13 7.13
C PHE A 43 -11.57 -11.27 8.19
N PHE A 44 -12.85 -11.25 7.79
CA PHE A 44 -13.97 -11.39 8.72
C PHE A 44 -14.16 -12.82 9.26
N GLU A 45 -13.74 -13.83 8.52
CA GLU A 45 -13.73 -15.22 8.98
C GLU A 45 -12.68 -15.43 10.08
N ASN A 46 -11.48 -14.86 9.89
CA ASN A 46 -10.33 -15.06 10.79
C ASN A 46 -10.32 -14.12 12.00
N TYR A 47 -10.87 -12.91 11.89
CA TYR A 47 -10.82 -11.91 12.98
C TYR A 47 -12.20 -11.43 13.38
N LYS A 48 -12.54 -11.66 14.66
CA LYS A 48 -13.80 -11.25 15.28
C LYS A 48 -13.53 -10.58 16.63
N GLY A 49 -14.53 -9.83 17.13
CA GLY A 49 -14.48 -9.20 18.45
C GLY A 49 -13.20 -8.40 18.70
N GLN A 50 -12.55 -8.64 19.84
CA GLN A 50 -11.34 -7.92 20.26
C GLN A 50 -10.15 -8.11 19.32
N ALA A 51 -9.98 -9.29 18.71
CA ALA A 51 -8.88 -9.54 17.79
C ALA A 51 -8.96 -8.63 16.56
N ARG A 52 -10.17 -8.44 16.02
CA ARG A 52 -10.42 -7.52 14.91
C ARG A 52 -10.20 -6.07 15.33
N GLN A 53 -10.70 -5.70 16.51
CA GLN A 53 -10.55 -4.33 17.04
C GLN A 53 -9.07 -3.96 17.16
N LYS A 54 -8.24 -4.85 17.70
CA LYS A 54 -6.79 -4.62 17.83
C LYS A 54 -6.13 -4.29 16.48
N ILE A 55 -6.43 -5.06 15.44
CA ILE A 55 -5.89 -4.81 14.09
C ILE A 55 -6.35 -3.45 13.55
N GLN A 56 -7.61 -3.09 13.77
CA GLN A 56 -8.15 -1.79 13.35
C GLN A 56 -7.48 -0.63 14.10
N ASP A 57 -7.25 -0.77 15.40
CA ASP A 57 -6.57 0.23 16.22
C ASP A 57 -5.12 0.43 15.77
N GLU A 58 -4.41 -0.66 15.45
CA GLU A 58 -3.05 -0.59 14.91
C GLU A 58 -3.01 0.10 13.54
N PHE A 59 -3.95 -0.22 12.65
CA PHE A 59 -4.07 0.41 11.34
C PHE A 59 -4.33 1.92 11.43
N TYR A 60 -5.34 2.34 12.20
CA TYR A 60 -5.63 3.77 12.35
C TYR A 60 -4.55 4.50 13.14
N GLY A 61 -3.90 3.83 14.09
CA GLY A 61 -2.71 4.34 14.77
C GLY A 61 -1.56 4.58 13.80
N PHE A 62 -1.35 3.68 12.84
CA PHE A 62 -0.36 3.86 11.77
C PHE A 62 -0.68 5.10 10.92
N LEU A 63 -1.91 5.22 10.39
CA LEU A 63 -2.31 6.38 9.57
C LEU A 63 -2.19 7.72 10.31
N THR A 64 -2.51 7.73 11.60
CA THR A 64 -2.38 8.93 12.44
C THR A 64 -0.91 9.37 12.55
N ARG A 65 0.02 8.42 12.70
CA ARG A 65 1.45 8.71 12.85
C ARG A 65 2.11 9.10 11.52
N THR A 66 1.74 8.44 10.42
CA THR A 66 2.36 8.68 9.11
C THR A 66 1.70 9.82 8.35
N GLN A 67 0.46 10.17 8.69
CA GLN A 67 -0.36 11.14 7.96
C GLN A 67 -0.50 10.82 6.46
N GLN A 68 -0.37 9.54 6.10
CA GLN A 68 -0.44 9.05 4.73
C GLN A 68 -1.74 8.29 4.51
N HIS A 69 -2.29 8.37 3.31
CA HIS A 69 -3.35 7.47 2.89
C HIS A 69 -2.74 6.15 2.43
N VAL A 70 -3.13 5.04 3.07
CA VAL A 70 -2.68 3.69 2.71
C VAL A 70 -3.89 2.77 2.74
N GLN A 71 -4.06 1.94 1.70
CA GLN A 71 -5.15 0.98 1.65
C GLN A 71 -4.97 -0.09 2.73
N PHE A 72 -6.08 -0.50 3.35
CA PHE A 72 -6.04 -1.45 4.46
C PHE A 72 -5.33 -2.76 4.10
N PHE A 73 -5.63 -3.36 2.95
CA PHE A 73 -5.05 -4.65 2.58
C PHE A 73 -3.58 -4.58 2.16
N ASP A 74 -3.11 -3.43 1.69
CA ASP A 74 -1.68 -3.22 1.40
C ASP A 74 -0.88 -3.12 2.70
N TRP A 75 -1.39 -2.35 3.66
CA TRP A 75 -0.83 -2.32 5.01
C TRP A 75 -0.90 -3.70 5.70
N PHE A 76 -2.00 -4.43 5.50
CA PHE A 76 -2.21 -5.72 6.16
C PHE A 76 -1.22 -6.80 5.72
N ILE A 77 -0.66 -6.73 4.50
CA ILE A 77 0.42 -7.64 4.06
C ILE A 77 1.64 -7.53 4.98
N VAL A 78 2.08 -6.30 5.25
CA VAL A 78 3.23 -6.03 6.13
C VAL A 78 2.89 -6.40 7.58
N TYR A 79 1.68 -6.06 8.04
CA TYR A 79 1.21 -6.45 9.37
C TYR A 79 1.21 -7.98 9.53
N ALA A 80 0.76 -8.72 8.52
CA ALA A 80 0.70 -10.17 8.55
C ALA A 80 2.10 -10.80 8.63
N GLU A 81 3.07 -10.29 7.86
CA GLU A 81 4.46 -10.73 7.90
C GLU A 81 5.07 -10.55 9.30
N ILE A 82 4.97 -9.34 9.87
CA ILE A 82 5.52 -9.02 11.20
C ILE A 82 4.90 -9.90 12.29
N ASN A 83 3.63 -10.25 12.16
CA ASN A 83 2.88 -11.03 13.16
C ASN A 83 2.82 -12.53 12.85
N ASN A 84 3.56 -13.02 11.85
CA ASN A 84 3.56 -14.44 11.41
C ASN A 84 2.14 -14.97 11.10
N ILE A 85 1.31 -14.15 10.49
CA ILE A 85 -0.05 -14.50 10.06
C ILE A 85 0.04 -15.12 8.66
N SER A 86 -0.52 -16.32 8.50
CA SER A 86 -0.65 -16.97 7.19
C SER A 86 -1.72 -16.27 6.35
N TYR A 87 -1.33 -15.18 5.68
CA TYR A 87 -2.20 -14.39 4.82
C TYR A 87 -2.08 -14.86 3.36
N PRO A 88 -3.16 -15.37 2.74
CA PRO A 88 -3.04 -16.04 1.43
C PRO A 88 -3.00 -15.08 0.23
N PHE A 89 -3.25 -13.77 0.43
CA PHE A 89 -3.35 -12.80 -0.66
C PHE A 89 -2.08 -11.96 -0.79
N LEU A 90 -0.95 -12.63 -0.91
CA LEU A 90 0.33 -11.97 -1.20
C LEU A 90 0.37 -11.53 -2.67
N PRO A 91 1.04 -10.40 -2.98
CA PRO A 91 1.23 -10.00 -4.35
C PRO A 91 2.06 -11.07 -5.08
N THR A 92 1.52 -11.60 -6.18
CA THR A 92 2.28 -12.47 -7.06
C THR A 92 3.34 -11.63 -7.77
N ILE A 93 4.61 -11.77 -7.38
CA ILE A 93 5.72 -11.20 -8.14
C ILE A 93 5.90 -12.09 -9.38
N ASN A 94 5.21 -11.74 -10.48
CA ASN A 94 5.50 -12.32 -11.78
C ASN A 94 6.82 -11.72 -12.28
N VAL A 95 7.94 -12.31 -11.88
CA VAL A 95 9.22 -12.08 -12.56
C VAL A 95 9.08 -12.61 -13.97
N SER A 96 9.26 -11.73 -14.97
CA SER A 96 9.38 -12.17 -16.36
C SER A 96 10.55 -13.14 -16.44
N LYS A 97 10.25 -14.40 -16.74
CA LYS A 97 11.25 -15.42 -17.03
C LYS A 97 11.78 -15.32 -18.46
N THR A 98 11.24 -14.38 -19.23
CA THR A 98 11.71 -14.07 -20.58
C THR A 98 12.79 -12.98 -20.50
N TRP A 99 13.98 -13.35 -20.96
CA TRP A 99 15.17 -12.52 -21.04
C TRP A 99 15.46 -12.18 -22.50
N GLN A 100 15.74 -10.91 -22.77
CA GLN A 100 16.25 -10.47 -24.07
C GLN A 100 17.78 -10.54 -24.05
N THR A 101 18.37 -11.39 -24.87
CA THR A 101 19.82 -11.58 -25.00
C THR A 101 20.30 -11.16 -26.38
N GLN A 102 21.62 -11.03 -26.56
CA GLN A 102 22.22 -10.73 -27.88
C GLN A 102 21.93 -11.81 -28.93
N THR A 103 21.61 -13.03 -28.50
CA THR A 103 21.30 -14.18 -29.37
C THR A 103 19.78 -14.39 -29.55
N GLY A 104 18.95 -13.51 -28.99
CA GLY A 104 17.49 -13.59 -29.05
C GLY A 104 16.82 -13.76 -27.69
N GLU A 105 15.56 -14.18 -27.72
CA GLU A 105 14.73 -14.38 -26.53
C GLU A 105 15.06 -15.71 -25.84
N VAL A 106 15.25 -15.69 -24.51
CA VAL A 106 15.55 -16.87 -23.70
C VAL A 106 14.58 -16.94 -22.53
N HIS A 107 13.96 -18.11 -22.30
CA HIS A 107 13.14 -18.36 -21.12
C HIS A 107 13.96 -19.04 -20.02
N SER A 108 14.10 -18.42 -18.85
CA SER A 108 14.91 -18.91 -17.73
C SER A 108 14.43 -18.35 -16.38
N GLU A 109 14.50 -19.16 -15.34
CA GLU A 109 14.23 -18.76 -13.94
C GLU A 109 15.29 -17.80 -13.38
N LEU A 110 16.53 -17.91 -13.88
CA LEU A 110 17.67 -17.10 -13.46
C LEU A 110 18.13 -16.18 -14.59
N PRO A 111 18.69 -14.99 -14.29
CA PRO A 111 19.28 -14.14 -15.31
C PRO A 111 20.36 -14.89 -16.08
N PRO A 112 20.40 -14.80 -17.42
CA PRO A 112 21.42 -15.45 -18.21
C PRO A 112 22.81 -14.91 -17.80
N PRO A 113 23.85 -15.77 -17.82
CA PRO A 113 25.21 -15.33 -17.58
C PRO A 113 25.55 -14.17 -18.52
N LYS A 114 26.20 -13.11 -18.01
CA LYS A 114 26.70 -12.03 -18.86
C LYS A 114 27.60 -12.67 -19.94
N PRO A 115 27.39 -12.38 -21.23
CA PRO A 115 28.33 -12.84 -22.25
C PRO A 115 29.70 -12.29 -21.87
N LEU A 116 30.68 -13.18 -21.72
CA LEU A 116 32.07 -12.79 -21.58
C LEU A 116 32.36 -11.93 -22.80
N LEU A 117 32.68 -10.65 -22.58
CA LEU A 117 33.22 -9.79 -23.63
C LEU A 117 34.42 -10.57 -24.18
N SER A 118 34.30 -11.12 -25.38
CA SER A 118 35.45 -11.64 -26.10
C SER A 118 36.34 -10.42 -26.35
N SER A 119 37.32 -10.24 -25.49
CA SER A 119 38.39 -9.27 -25.66
C SER A 119 39.01 -9.53 -27.03
N ILE A 120 38.80 -8.60 -27.94
CA ILE A 120 39.58 -8.48 -29.18
C ILE A 120 40.83 -7.69 -28.85
#